data_AF-A0A950AC69-F1
#
_entry.id   AF-A0A950AC69-F1
#
_cell.length_a   1.000
_cell.length_b   1.000
_cell.length_c   1.000
_cell.angle_alpha   90.00
_cell.angle_beta   90.00
_cell.angle_gamma   90.00
#
_symmetry.space_group_name_H-M   'P 1'
#
loop_
_entity.id
_entity.type
_entity.pdbx_description
1 polymer ?
#
loop_
_entity_poly.entity_id
_entity_poly.type
_entity_poly.pdbx_seq_one_letter_code
_entity_poly.pdbx_strand_id
1 'polypeptide(L)'
;MARSIGYPARVRARRAAAWADTVAALKRRMLESLGFALLLGCSLLTFCLLTYDPMDPSLDTAVDAAPHNFLGYNGAILGDLLRQSLGLAAFLLPAAVFGWSFRLLLDRPLKSIVLKVALLPIVILLGALALSVLDGGALSTHPRYGGTVGWVLQRMLARAGLSAAALPISVAAAALVGLLLLLIMGLSWRDWRELSEGAGRNAARLGVYSGRGTIAAAGLADRLFRRWRNKRRTNSAITASGGFEPGASAVVTPWRDRPASNFNREPTGASGTERSRLIR
;
A
#
# COMPACT_ATOMS: atom_id res chain seq x y z
N MET A 1 -8.87 20.60 72.83
CA MET A 1 -7.81 20.23 71.87
C MET A 1 -8.36 19.19 70.89
N ALA A 2 -8.64 19.55 69.63
CA ALA A 2 -8.93 18.57 68.57
C ALA A 2 -8.90 19.24 67.17
N ARG A 3 -7.72 19.35 66.56
CA ARG A 3 -7.55 19.64 65.12
C ARG A 3 -6.30 18.93 64.62
N SER A 4 -6.42 17.70 64.10
CA SER A 4 -5.29 17.12 63.34
C SER A 4 -5.61 16.02 62.31
N ILE A 5 -6.86 15.64 62.04
CA ILE A 5 -7.11 14.44 61.21
C ILE A 5 -7.34 14.75 59.70
N GLY A 6 -7.47 16.02 59.30
CA GLY A 6 -7.79 16.40 57.90
C GLY A 6 -6.60 16.61 56.93
N TYR A 7 -5.37 16.66 57.42
CA TYR A 7 -4.19 17.04 56.61
C TYR A 7 -3.67 15.98 55.59
N PRO A 8 -3.78 14.65 55.80
CA PRO A 8 -3.22 13.67 54.84
C PRO A 8 -4.14 13.37 53.64
N ALA A 9 -5.43 13.70 53.72
CA ALA A 9 -6.39 13.46 52.63
C ALA A 9 -6.20 14.44 51.47
N ARG A 10 -5.99 15.73 51.77
CA ARG A 10 -5.80 16.80 50.77
C ARG A 10 -4.50 16.64 49.98
N VAL A 11 -3.43 16.18 50.62
CA VAL A 11 -2.13 15.93 49.95
C VAL A 11 -2.21 14.72 49.00
N ARG A 12 -2.88 13.63 49.41
CA ARG A 12 -3.13 12.48 48.53
C ARG A 12 -4.01 12.84 47.34
N ALA A 13 -5.08 13.61 47.55
CA ALA A 13 -5.95 14.06 46.47
C ALA A 13 -5.21 14.95 45.45
N ARG A 14 -4.35 15.88 45.90
CA ARG A 14 -3.50 16.69 45.02
C ARG A 14 -2.48 15.86 44.23
N ARG A 15 -1.85 14.86 44.86
CA ARG A 15 -0.93 13.93 44.17
C ARG A 15 -1.66 13.05 43.14
N ALA A 16 -2.85 12.56 43.46
CA ALA A 16 -3.67 11.79 42.53
C ALA A 16 -4.13 12.63 41.32
N ALA A 17 -4.52 13.88 41.54
CA ALA A 17 -4.84 14.83 40.47
C ALA A 17 -3.61 15.14 39.60
N ALA A 18 -2.46 15.45 40.21
CA ALA A 18 -1.21 15.68 39.48
C ALA A 18 -0.78 14.45 38.65
N TRP A 19 -0.94 13.24 39.19
CA TRP A 19 -0.68 12.01 38.44
C TRP A 19 -1.65 11.85 37.27
N ALA A 20 -2.95 12.07 37.48
CA ALA A 20 -3.96 12.01 36.41
C ALA A 20 -3.65 13.02 35.29
N ASP A 21 -3.22 14.24 35.64
CA ASP A 21 -2.84 15.27 34.68
C ASP A 21 -1.59 14.86 33.88
N THR A 22 -0.58 14.28 34.52
CA THR A 22 0.62 13.78 33.83
C THR A 22 0.30 12.63 32.87
N VAL A 23 -0.56 11.69 33.28
CA VAL A 23 -1.01 10.57 32.43
C VAL A 23 -1.84 11.09 31.25
N ALA A 24 -2.71 12.07 31.48
CA ALA A 24 -3.51 12.69 30.42
C ALA A 24 -2.63 13.43 29.40
N ALA A 25 -1.64 14.18 29.87
CA ALA A 25 -0.67 14.86 29.02
C ALA A 25 0.17 13.87 28.20
N LEU A 26 0.67 12.80 28.81
CA LEU A 26 1.42 11.75 28.11
C LEU A 26 0.56 11.04 27.05
N LYS A 27 -0.68 10.68 27.39
CA LYS A 27 -1.62 10.04 26.47
C LYS A 27 -1.89 10.93 25.26
N ARG A 28 -2.11 12.23 25.47
CA ARG A 28 -2.28 13.21 24.40
C ARG A 28 -1.06 13.23 23.47
N ARG A 29 0.15 13.30 24.02
CA ARG A 29 1.40 13.29 23.22
C ARG A 29 1.60 11.99 22.44
N MET A 30 1.28 10.84 23.02
CA MET A 30 1.33 9.55 22.32
C MET A 30 0.33 9.51 21.16
N LEU A 31 -0.91 9.95 21.36
CA LEU A 31 -1.93 9.98 20.31
C LEU A 31 -1.59 10.97 19.19
N GLU A 32 -1.02 12.13 19.52
CA GLU A 32 -0.49 13.08 18.54
C GLU A 32 0.62 12.44 17.69
N SER A 33 1.61 11.79 18.34
CA SER A 33 2.71 11.14 17.63
C SER A 33 2.23 10.00 16.72
N LEU A 34 1.25 9.24 17.16
CA LEU A 34 0.60 8.19 16.37
C LEU A 34 -0.16 8.78 15.17
N GLY A 35 -0.87 9.89 15.38
CA GLY A 35 -1.54 10.63 14.31
C GLY A 35 -0.56 11.06 13.20
N PHE A 36 0.59 11.61 13.57
CA PHE A 36 1.64 11.97 12.61
C PHE A 36 2.28 10.76 11.92
N ALA A 37 2.54 9.69 12.66
CA ALA A 37 3.09 8.46 12.10
C ALA A 37 2.14 7.85 11.06
N LEU A 38 0.83 7.82 11.36
CA LEU A 38 -0.20 7.34 10.44
C LEU A 38 -0.33 8.24 9.21
N LEU A 39 -0.28 9.57 9.39
CA LEU A 39 -0.32 10.52 8.28
C LEU A 39 0.88 10.34 7.33
N LEU A 40 2.08 10.18 7.88
CA LEU A 40 3.28 9.92 7.09
C LEU A 40 3.18 8.57 6.37
N GLY A 41 2.76 7.52 7.09
CA GLY A 41 2.60 6.17 6.52
C GLY A 41 1.60 6.12 5.37
N CYS A 42 0.41 6.72 5.52
CA CYS A 42 -0.60 6.73 4.47
C CYS A 42 -0.19 7.61 3.28
N SER A 43 0.56 8.69 3.52
CA SER A 43 1.12 9.52 2.45
C SER A 43 2.15 8.74 1.64
N LEU A 44 3.09 8.07 2.32
CA LEU A 44 4.08 7.20 1.67
C LEU A 44 3.42 6.06 0.89
N LEU A 45 2.39 5.42 1.46
CA LEU A 45 1.64 4.38 0.76
C LEU A 45 0.91 4.93 -0.47
N THR A 46 0.32 6.11 -0.38
CA THR A 46 -0.32 6.79 -1.53
C THR A 46 0.71 7.04 -2.63
N PHE A 47 1.88 7.60 -2.28
CA PHE A 47 2.96 7.80 -3.24
C PHE A 47 3.46 6.48 -3.84
N CYS A 48 3.58 5.42 -3.02
CA CYS A 48 3.92 4.07 -3.49
C CYS A 48 2.98 3.63 -4.61
N LEU A 49 1.67 3.74 -4.38
CA LEU A 49 0.63 3.33 -5.34
C LEU A 49 0.56 4.24 -6.56
N LEU A 50 0.82 5.55 -6.41
CA LEU A 50 0.85 6.50 -7.53
C LEU A 50 2.10 6.33 -8.42
N THR A 51 3.23 5.93 -7.83
CA THR A 51 4.49 5.71 -8.56
C THR A 51 4.69 4.25 -8.98
N TYR A 52 3.64 3.44 -8.91
CA TYR A 52 3.67 2.06 -9.39
C TYR A 52 3.91 2.01 -10.90
N ASP A 53 4.83 1.16 -11.33
CA ASP A 53 5.11 0.86 -12.72
C ASP A 53 5.09 -0.67 -12.91
N PRO A 54 4.29 -1.23 -13.85
CA PRO A 54 4.30 -2.67 -14.15
C PRO A 54 5.66 -3.22 -14.60
N MET A 55 6.58 -2.37 -15.07
CA MET A 55 7.92 -2.77 -15.52
C MET A 55 8.97 -2.74 -14.40
N ASP A 56 8.59 -2.34 -13.17
CA ASP A 56 9.50 -2.37 -12.03
C ASP A 56 9.79 -3.81 -11.58
N PRO A 57 11.01 -4.10 -11.07
CA PRO A 57 11.33 -5.41 -10.53
C PRO A 57 10.40 -5.76 -9.38
N SER A 58 9.67 -6.86 -9.51
CA SER A 58 8.72 -7.37 -8.53
C SER A 58 8.84 -8.89 -8.41
N LEU A 59 8.02 -9.50 -7.56
CA LEU A 59 7.99 -10.97 -7.44
C LEU A 59 7.57 -11.67 -8.74
N ASP A 60 6.77 -10.98 -9.57
CA ASP A 60 6.26 -11.49 -10.85
C ASP A 60 7.14 -11.03 -12.03
N THR A 61 7.93 -9.96 -11.83
CA THR A 61 8.74 -9.30 -12.87
C THR A 61 10.22 -9.31 -12.47
N ALA A 62 10.97 -10.30 -12.94
CA ALA A 62 12.42 -10.41 -12.71
C ALA A 62 13.21 -9.56 -13.74
N VAL A 63 13.39 -8.27 -13.46
CA VAL A 63 14.16 -7.33 -14.29
C VAL A 63 15.40 -6.87 -13.52
N ASP A 64 16.58 -6.95 -14.14
CA ASP A 64 17.83 -6.40 -13.61
C ASP A 64 17.92 -4.87 -13.82
N ALA A 65 16.95 -4.14 -13.25
CA ALA A 65 16.90 -2.69 -13.30
C ALA A 65 16.54 -2.09 -11.93
N ALA A 66 16.96 -0.85 -11.70
CA ALA A 66 16.58 -0.16 -10.47
C ALA A 66 15.08 0.24 -10.50
N PRO A 67 14.30 -0.03 -9.44
CA PRO A 67 12.86 0.28 -9.41
C PRO A 67 12.59 1.79 -9.46
N HIS A 68 11.56 2.17 -10.20
CA HIS A 68 11.05 3.54 -10.32
C HIS A 68 10.14 3.96 -9.16
N ASN A 69 9.60 2.99 -8.43
CA ASN A 69 8.78 3.21 -7.24
C ASN A 69 9.51 4.06 -6.19
N PHE A 70 8.75 4.98 -5.57
CA PHE A 70 9.26 5.90 -4.57
C PHE A 70 9.97 5.23 -3.38
N LEU A 71 9.45 4.10 -2.92
CA LEU A 71 10.02 3.35 -1.79
C LEU A 71 11.10 2.35 -2.21
N GLY A 72 11.51 2.35 -3.48
CA GLY A 72 12.47 1.39 -4.02
C GLY A 72 11.88 -0.02 -4.13
N TYR A 73 12.71 -1.05 -3.94
CA TYR A 73 12.35 -2.45 -4.22
C TYR A 73 11.16 -2.96 -3.38
N ASN A 74 11.18 -2.71 -2.07
CA ASN A 74 10.07 -3.08 -1.19
C ASN A 74 8.76 -2.36 -1.57
N GLY A 75 8.88 -1.12 -2.07
CA GLY A 75 7.76 -0.36 -2.61
C GLY A 75 7.21 -0.96 -3.90
N ALA A 76 8.09 -1.36 -4.81
CA ALA A 76 7.70 -2.02 -6.06
C ALA A 76 6.93 -3.32 -5.78
N ILE A 77 7.43 -4.19 -4.91
CA ILE A 77 6.73 -5.43 -4.52
C ILE A 77 5.38 -5.14 -3.87
N LEU A 78 5.34 -4.22 -2.88
CA LEU A 78 4.10 -3.91 -2.18
C LEU A 78 3.06 -3.27 -3.12
N GLY A 79 3.52 -2.35 -3.96
CA GLY A 79 2.69 -1.67 -4.96
C GLY A 79 2.11 -2.67 -5.95
N ASP A 80 2.94 -3.57 -6.48
CA ASP A 80 2.53 -4.63 -7.38
C ASP A 80 1.49 -5.57 -6.75
N LEU A 81 1.78 -6.09 -5.56
CA LEU A 81 0.86 -6.98 -4.84
C LEU A 81 -0.50 -6.32 -4.58
N LEU A 82 -0.51 -5.07 -4.10
CA LEU A 82 -1.76 -4.32 -3.85
C LEU A 82 -2.51 -4.02 -5.15
N ARG A 83 -1.78 -3.66 -6.20
CA ARG A 83 -2.36 -3.26 -7.49
C ARG A 83 -2.95 -4.43 -8.24
N GLN A 84 -2.30 -5.59 -8.20
CA GLN A 84 -2.75 -6.85 -8.79
C GLN A 84 -3.92 -7.43 -8.00
N SER A 85 -3.85 -7.47 -6.67
CA SER A 85 -4.90 -8.05 -5.84
C SER A 85 -6.17 -7.21 -5.78
N LEU A 86 -6.06 -5.92 -5.43
CA LEU A 86 -7.19 -5.04 -5.10
C LEU A 86 -7.52 -4.04 -6.20
N GLY A 87 -6.62 -3.85 -7.16
CA GLY A 87 -6.83 -2.83 -8.16
C GLY A 87 -6.86 -1.41 -7.55
N LEU A 88 -7.77 -0.56 -8.05
CA LEU A 88 -7.88 0.85 -7.64
C LEU A 88 -8.47 0.94 -6.23
N ALA A 89 -9.11 -0.12 -5.74
CA ALA A 89 -9.59 -0.20 -4.37
C ALA A 89 -8.44 -0.18 -3.34
N ALA A 90 -7.19 -0.45 -3.74
CA ALA A 90 -6.03 -0.29 -2.88
C ALA A 90 -5.91 1.14 -2.29
N PHE A 91 -6.37 2.17 -3.01
CA PHE A 91 -6.38 3.56 -2.52
C PHE A 91 -7.38 3.81 -1.39
N LEU A 92 -8.34 2.92 -1.15
CA LEU A 92 -9.27 3.03 -0.02
C LEU A 92 -8.56 2.85 1.33
N LEU A 93 -7.47 2.07 1.35
CA LEU A 93 -6.68 1.83 2.55
C LEU A 93 -6.00 3.12 3.05
N PRO A 94 -5.16 3.84 2.26
CA PRO A 94 -4.60 5.10 2.69
C PRO A 94 -5.69 6.16 2.92
N ALA A 95 -6.79 6.18 2.16
CA ALA A 95 -7.89 7.12 2.38
C ALA A 95 -8.54 6.96 3.77
N ALA A 96 -8.83 5.74 4.19
CA ALA A 96 -9.39 5.49 5.53
C ALA A 96 -8.41 5.89 6.65
N VAL A 97 -7.13 5.51 6.50
CA VAL A 97 -6.08 5.85 7.46
C VAL A 97 -5.87 7.36 7.56
N PHE A 98 -5.97 8.08 6.43
CA PHE A 98 -5.91 9.55 6.41
C PHE A 98 -7.02 10.17 7.27
N GLY A 99 -8.26 9.68 7.17
CA GLY A 99 -9.34 10.13 8.05
C GLY A 99 -9.04 9.92 9.54
N TRP A 100 -8.42 8.78 9.89
CA TRP A 100 -8.05 8.49 11.28
C TRP A 100 -6.88 9.33 11.77
N SER A 101 -5.85 9.57 10.93
CA SER A 101 -4.72 10.42 11.28
C SER A 101 -5.17 11.85 11.57
N PHE A 102 -6.06 12.41 10.74
CA PHE A 102 -6.60 13.75 10.97
C PHE A 102 -7.36 13.85 12.29
N ARG A 103 -8.17 12.85 12.63
CA ARG A 103 -8.90 12.85 13.90
C ARG A 103 -8.01 12.77 15.13
N LEU A 104 -6.95 11.95 15.05
CA LEU A 104 -5.95 11.86 16.13
C LEU A 104 -5.22 13.19 16.31
N LEU A 105 -4.87 13.87 15.21
CA LEU A 105 -4.22 15.18 15.25
C LEU A 105 -5.13 16.30 15.78
N LEU A 106 -6.46 16.15 15.65
CA LEU A 106 -7.45 17.08 16.17
C LEU A 106 -7.92 16.74 17.61
N ASP A 107 -7.24 15.80 18.29
CA ASP A 107 -7.63 15.29 19.62
C ASP A 107 -9.09 14.81 19.70
N ARG A 108 -9.68 14.41 18.57
CA ARG A 108 -11.05 13.92 18.52
C ARG A 108 -11.06 12.43 18.86
N PRO A 109 -11.90 11.97 19.80
CA PRO A 109 -11.93 10.56 20.17
C PRO A 109 -12.38 9.69 18.99
N LEU A 110 -11.58 8.67 18.66
CA LEU A 110 -11.95 7.62 17.72
C LEU A 110 -12.94 6.65 18.38
N LYS A 111 -14.21 7.06 18.46
CA LYS A 111 -15.27 6.14 18.87
C LYS A 111 -15.33 4.94 17.92
N SER A 112 -15.45 3.75 18.50
CA SER A 112 -15.63 2.47 17.80
C SER A 112 -14.51 2.14 16.78
N ILE A 113 -13.24 2.31 17.16
CA ILE A 113 -12.10 1.98 16.29
C ILE A 113 -12.12 0.52 15.82
N VAL A 114 -12.52 -0.42 16.69
CA VAL A 114 -12.63 -1.84 16.36
C VAL A 114 -13.62 -2.06 15.21
N LEU A 115 -14.79 -1.43 15.27
CA LEU A 115 -15.78 -1.49 14.19
C LEU A 115 -15.23 -0.90 12.89
N LYS A 116 -14.54 0.24 12.97
CA LYS A 116 -13.95 0.89 11.79
C LYS A 116 -12.88 0.04 11.13
N VAL A 117 -12.03 -0.61 11.92
CA VAL A 117 -11.01 -1.55 11.45
C VAL A 117 -11.66 -2.80 10.85
N ALA A 118 -12.72 -3.33 11.48
CA ALA A 118 -13.48 -4.48 10.97
C ALA A 118 -14.24 -4.17 9.67
N LEU A 119 -14.72 -2.94 9.49
CA LEU A 119 -15.39 -2.49 8.27
C LEU A 119 -14.42 -2.20 7.12
N LEU A 120 -13.15 -1.91 7.41
CA LEU A 120 -12.15 -1.58 6.40
C LEU A 120 -12.00 -2.67 5.31
N PRO A 121 -11.81 -3.97 5.63
CA PRO A 121 -11.73 -5.00 4.59
C PRO A 121 -13.02 -5.10 3.78
N ILE A 122 -14.19 -4.93 4.40
CA ILE A 122 -15.48 -4.95 3.71
C ILE A 122 -15.56 -3.82 2.67
N VAL A 123 -15.15 -2.61 3.06
CA VAL A 123 -15.11 -1.45 2.15
C VAL A 123 -14.14 -1.69 0.98
N ILE A 124 -12.99 -2.30 1.24
CA ILE A 124 -12.02 -2.64 0.19
C ILE A 124 -12.61 -3.67 -0.78
N LEU A 125 -13.26 -4.73 -0.28
CA LEU A 125 -13.91 -5.75 -1.12
C LEU A 125 -15.05 -5.16 -1.97
N LEU A 126 -15.90 -4.33 -1.37
CA LEU A 126 -16.98 -3.65 -2.08
C LEU A 126 -16.42 -2.68 -3.13
N GLY A 127 -15.34 -1.97 -2.82
CA GLY A 127 -14.65 -1.10 -3.76
C GLY A 127 -14.06 -1.86 -4.94
N ALA A 128 -13.43 -3.01 -4.67
CA ALA A 128 -12.88 -3.89 -5.70
C ALA A 128 -13.99 -4.43 -6.62
N LEU A 129 -15.12 -4.87 -6.05
CA LEU A 129 -16.30 -5.29 -6.81
C LEU A 129 -16.85 -4.16 -7.68
N ALA A 130 -17.03 -2.98 -7.10
CA ALA A 130 -17.56 -1.80 -7.78
C ALA A 130 -16.69 -1.38 -8.97
N LEU A 131 -15.36 -1.36 -8.79
CA LEU A 131 -14.41 -0.99 -9.84
C LEU A 131 -14.25 -2.05 -10.92
N SER A 132 -14.44 -3.33 -10.59
CA SER A 132 -14.38 -4.44 -11.55
C SER A 132 -15.45 -4.34 -12.65
N VAL A 133 -16.54 -3.61 -12.41
CA VAL A 133 -17.55 -3.36 -13.46
C VAL A 133 -16.96 -2.58 -14.64
N LEU A 134 -15.97 -1.73 -14.39
CA LEU A 134 -15.27 -0.94 -15.41
C LEU A 134 -14.37 -1.80 -16.31
N ASP A 135 -14.04 -3.03 -15.88
CA ASP A 135 -13.26 -3.99 -16.66
C ASP A 135 -14.12 -4.73 -17.71
N GLY A 136 -15.45 -4.56 -17.66
CA GLY A 136 -16.42 -5.40 -18.37
C GLY A 136 -17.17 -6.37 -17.45
N GLY A 137 -17.00 -6.24 -16.13
CA GLY A 137 -17.67 -7.06 -15.13
C GLY A 137 -17.33 -8.54 -15.28
N ALA A 138 -18.35 -9.39 -15.33
CA ALA A 138 -18.18 -10.84 -15.43
C ALA A 138 -17.66 -11.34 -16.79
N LEU A 139 -17.76 -10.52 -17.84
CA LEU A 139 -17.29 -10.87 -19.19
C LEU A 139 -15.78 -10.65 -19.37
N SER A 140 -15.15 -9.93 -18.44
CA SER A 140 -13.73 -9.61 -18.48
C SER A 140 -12.86 -10.88 -18.42
N THR A 141 -11.89 -10.99 -19.32
CA THR A 141 -10.92 -12.10 -19.34
C THR A 141 -9.78 -11.91 -18.34
N HIS A 142 -9.42 -10.66 -18.02
CA HIS A 142 -8.32 -10.33 -17.12
C HIS A 142 -8.71 -9.22 -16.12
N PRO A 143 -8.16 -9.25 -14.89
CA PRO A 143 -8.39 -8.19 -13.88
C PRO A 143 -7.67 -6.88 -14.25
N ARG A 144 -8.28 -5.71 -14.01
CA ARG A 144 -7.60 -4.41 -14.17
C ARG A 144 -7.95 -3.41 -13.07
N TYR A 145 -9.11 -2.76 -13.13
CA TYR A 145 -9.50 -1.71 -12.19
C TYR A 145 -9.93 -2.26 -10.84
N GLY A 146 -10.62 -3.41 -10.80
CA GLY A 146 -11.04 -4.08 -9.56
C GLY A 146 -10.00 -5.05 -8.98
N GLY A 147 -8.88 -5.26 -9.68
CA GLY A 147 -7.89 -6.29 -9.36
C GLY A 147 -8.47 -7.70 -9.42
N THR A 148 -7.66 -8.68 -9.03
CA THR A 148 -8.06 -10.09 -9.00
C THR A 148 -9.26 -10.32 -8.08
N VAL A 149 -9.33 -9.63 -6.93
CA VAL A 149 -10.44 -9.76 -5.98
C VAL A 149 -11.76 -9.33 -6.61
N GLY A 150 -11.81 -8.12 -7.21
CA GLY A 150 -13.01 -7.64 -7.87
C GLY A 150 -13.43 -8.52 -9.05
N TRP A 151 -12.45 -9.05 -9.80
CA TRP A 151 -12.70 -9.97 -10.91
C TRP A 151 -13.30 -11.31 -10.45
N VAL A 152 -12.78 -11.89 -9.36
CA VAL A 152 -13.35 -13.10 -8.76
C VAL A 152 -14.76 -12.86 -8.25
N LEU A 153 -15.02 -11.73 -7.58
CA LEU A 153 -16.35 -11.40 -7.07
C LEU A 153 -17.38 -11.26 -8.19
N GLN A 154 -17.03 -10.62 -9.31
CA GLN A 154 -17.92 -10.54 -10.49
C GLN A 154 -18.23 -11.93 -11.08
N ARG A 155 -17.25 -12.84 -11.11
CA ARG A 155 -17.47 -14.24 -11.53
C ARG A 155 -18.35 -15.02 -10.57
N MET A 156 -18.25 -14.75 -9.26
CA MET A 156 -19.15 -15.33 -8.27
C MET A 156 -20.59 -14.87 -8.47
N LEU A 157 -20.82 -13.59 -8.75
CA LEU A 157 -22.14 -13.04 -9.11
C LEU A 157 -22.70 -13.73 -10.36
N ALA A 158 -21.88 -13.89 -11.40
CA ALA A 158 -22.29 -14.56 -12.63
C ALA A 158 -22.65 -16.04 -12.39
N ARG A 159 -21.85 -16.77 -11.61
CA ARG A 159 -22.13 -18.16 -11.24
C ARG A 159 -23.39 -18.31 -10.39
N ALA A 160 -23.73 -17.29 -9.62
CA ALA A 160 -24.98 -17.24 -8.86
C ALA A 160 -26.22 -16.88 -9.73
N GLY A 161 -26.06 -16.70 -11.04
CA GLY A 161 -27.15 -16.32 -11.95
C GLY A 161 -27.50 -14.82 -11.89
N LEU A 162 -26.70 -14.00 -11.20
CA LEU A 162 -26.92 -12.56 -11.02
C LEU A 162 -26.16 -11.71 -12.04
N SER A 163 -25.76 -12.28 -13.18
CA SER A 163 -24.99 -11.57 -14.22
C SER A 163 -25.72 -10.33 -14.76
N ALA A 164 -27.04 -10.43 -14.96
CA ALA A 164 -27.87 -9.29 -15.39
C ALA A 164 -27.94 -8.17 -14.34
N ALA A 165 -27.81 -8.51 -13.06
CA ALA A 165 -27.80 -7.56 -11.94
C ALA A 165 -26.38 -7.10 -11.55
N ALA A 166 -25.33 -7.54 -12.25
CA ALA A 166 -23.95 -7.23 -11.88
C ALA A 166 -23.67 -5.72 -11.88
N LEU A 167 -24.17 -4.99 -12.86
CA LEU A 167 -24.03 -3.53 -12.94
C LEU A 167 -24.74 -2.82 -11.76
N PRO A 168 -26.04 -3.00 -11.52
CA PRO A 168 -26.70 -2.33 -10.39
C PRO A 168 -26.12 -2.74 -9.03
N ILE A 169 -25.70 -3.99 -8.85
CA ILE A 169 -25.00 -4.43 -7.62
C ILE A 169 -23.67 -3.68 -7.45
N SER A 170 -22.90 -3.51 -8.53
CA SER A 170 -21.62 -2.80 -8.49
C SER A 170 -21.79 -1.31 -8.19
N VAL A 171 -22.82 -0.68 -8.76
CA VAL A 171 -23.18 0.72 -8.48
C VAL A 171 -23.63 0.88 -7.03
N ALA A 172 -24.48 -0.02 -6.53
CA ALA A 172 -24.89 -0.03 -5.13
C ALA A 172 -23.70 -0.23 -4.18
N ALA A 173 -22.77 -1.12 -4.54
CA ALA A 173 -21.52 -1.31 -3.80
C ALA A 173 -20.68 -0.03 -3.79
N ALA A 174 -20.56 0.69 -4.90
CA ALA A 174 -19.84 1.97 -4.97
C ALA A 174 -20.48 3.04 -4.06
N ALA A 175 -21.81 3.15 -4.07
CA ALA A 175 -22.54 4.06 -3.20
C ALA A 175 -22.33 3.70 -1.71
N LEU A 176 -22.39 2.41 -1.39
CA LEU A 176 -22.16 1.91 -0.04
C LEU A 176 -20.72 2.15 0.41
N VAL A 177 -19.73 2.00 -0.46
CA VAL A 177 -18.32 2.36 -0.20
C VAL A 177 -18.20 3.83 0.18
N GLY A 178 -18.82 4.73 -0.58
CA GLY A 178 -18.84 6.16 -0.26
C GLY A 178 -19.41 6.42 1.15
N LEU A 179 -20.55 5.82 1.47
CA LEU A 179 -21.19 5.96 2.78
C LEU A 179 -20.33 5.39 3.92
N LEU A 180 -19.78 4.18 3.73
CA LEU A 180 -18.97 3.51 4.72
C LEU A 180 -17.63 4.22 4.92
N LEU A 181 -17.01 4.76 3.86
CA LEU A 181 -15.81 5.60 4.00
C LEU A 181 -16.11 6.85 4.83
N LEU A 182 -17.24 7.51 4.58
CA LEU A 182 -17.67 8.65 5.39
C LEU A 182 -17.87 8.25 6.86
N LEU A 183 -18.41 7.06 7.14
CA LEU A 183 -18.56 6.54 8.50
C LEU A 183 -17.21 6.20 9.16
N ILE A 184 -16.31 5.57 8.40
CA ILE A 184 -14.98 5.13 8.86
C ILE A 184 -14.10 6.34 9.16
N MET A 185 -14.01 7.30 8.23
CA MET A 185 -13.35 8.58 8.45
C MET A 185 -14.08 9.34 9.56
N GLY A 186 -15.41 9.36 9.50
CA GLY A 186 -16.33 10.05 10.40
C GLY A 186 -16.06 11.54 10.52
N LEU A 187 -15.51 12.16 9.47
CA LEU A 187 -15.50 13.61 9.33
C LEU A 187 -16.90 14.06 8.91
N SER A 188 -17.52 14.94 9.70
CA SER A 188 -18.72 15.64 9.27
C SER A 188 -18.34 16.76 8.29
N TRP A 189 -19.27 17.19 7.43
CA TRP A 189 -19.10 18.36 6.57
C TRP A 189 -18.75 19.64 7.35
N ARG A 190 -19.17 19.71 8.62
CA ARG A 190 -18.84 20.80 9.55
C ARG A 190 -17.37 20.79 9.96
N ASP A 191 -16.80 19.60 10.17
CA ASP A 191 -15.38 19.45 10.48
C ASP A 191 -14.50 19.95 9.33
N TRP A 192 -14.88 19.68 8.08
CA TRP A 192 -14.17 20.18 6.90
C TRP A 192 -14.23 21.70 6.76
N ARG A 193 -15.37 22.31 7.09
CA ARG A 193 -15.55 23.77 7.04
C ARG A 193 -14.81 24.48 8.17
N GLU A 194 -14.81 23.90 9.37
CA GLU A 194 -13.97 24.37 10.49
C GLU A 194 -12.48 24.20 10.19
N LEU A 195 -12.10 23.16 9.43
CA LEU A 195 -10.72 22.93 8.99
C LEU A 195 -10.29 23.97 7.96
N SER A 196 -11.15 24.36 7.00
CA SER A 196 -10.82 25.33 5.96
C SER A 196 -10.82 26.78 6.48
N GLU A 197 -11.79 27.13 7.33
CA GLU A 197 -11.90 28.48 7.93
C GLU A 197 -10.92 28.66 9.11
N GLY A 198 -10.51 27.55 9.75
CA GLY A 198 -9.58 27.50 10.86
C GLY A 198 -8.13 27.13 10.48
N ALA A 199 -7.84 26.77 9.23
CA ALA A 199 -6.53 26.27 8.80
C ALA A 199 -5.38 27.20 9.23
N GLY A 200 -5.53 28.52 9.13
CA GLY A 200 -4.48 29.47 9.56
C GLY A 200 -4.23 29.51 11.08
N ARG A 201 -5.27 29.33 11.90
CA ARG A 201 -5.20 29.39 13.37
C ARG A 201 -4.89 28.03 14.01
N ASN A 202 -5.37 26.94 13.39
CA ASN A 202 -5.08 25.57 13.80
C ASN A 202 -3.75 25.06 13.25
N ALA A 203 -3.27 25.53 12.08
CA ALA A 203 -1.89 25.29 11.63
C ALA A 203 -0.88 26.00 12.53
N ALA A 204 -1.22 27.19 13.07
CA ALA A 204 -0.42 27.83 14.10
C ALA A 204 -0.42 27.03 15.42
N ARG A 205 -1.53 26.37 15.82
CA ARG A 205 -1.53 25.45 16.97
C ARG A 205 -0.77 24.14 16.70
N LEU A 206 -0.86 23.59 15.48
CA LEU A 206 -0.06 22.44 15.03
C LEU A 206 1.43 22.80 14.94
N GLY A 207 1.78 24.03 14.56
CA GLY A 207 3.16 24.52 14.50
C GLY A 207 3.75 24.93 15.85
N VAL A 208 2.96 25.52 16.74
CA VAL A 208 3.42 26.05 18.04
C VAL A 208 3.48 24.97 19.14
N TYR A 209 2.71 23.88 19.04
CA TYR A 209 2.69 22.83 20.08
C TYR A 209 3.41 21.51 19.71
N SER A 210 3.91 21.37 18.48
CA SER A 210 4.59 20.15 17.98
C SER A 210 5.94 20.42 17.28
N GLY A 211 6.62 21.51 17.62
CA GLY A 211 7.78 22.06 16.88
C GLY A 211 8.99 21.15 16.62
N ARG A 212 8.96 19.87 17.03
CA ARG A 212 9.95 18.86 16.66
C ARG A 212 9.41 17.71 15.80
N GLY A 213 8.18 17.25 16.02
CA GLY A 213 7.62 16.08 15.33
C GLY A 213 7.16 16.40 13.90
N THR A 214 6.46 17.51 13.72
CA THR A 214 6.00 17.99 12.39
C THR A 214 7.17 18.37 11.50
N ILE A 215 8.15 19.09 12.03
CA ILE A 215 9.35 19.50 11.29
C ILE A 215 10.22 18.28 10.94
N ALA A 216 10.33 17.29 11.84
CA ALA A 216 11.06 16.06 11.56
C ALA A 216 10.37 15.19 10.49
N ALA A 217 9.04 15.03 10.56
CA ALA A 217 8.26 14.25 9.59
C ALA A 217 8.22 14.94 8.21
N ALA A 218 7.98 16.26 8.18
CA ALA A 218 8.02 17.05 6.96
C ALA A 218 9.43 17.06 6.35
N GLY A 219 10.47 17.25 7.17
CA GLY A 219 11.86 17.19 6.73
C GLY A 219 12.27 15.80 6.23
N LEU A 220 11.76 14.72 6.83
CA LEU A 220 12.00 13.36 6.34
C LEU A 220 11.29 13.10 5.01
N ALA A 221 10.02 13.47 4.88
CA ALA A 221 9.27 13.38 3.63
C ALA A 221 9.94 14.18 2.50
N ASP A 222 10.37 15.40 2.80
CA ASP A 222 11.04 16.30 1.86
C ASP A 222 12.44 15.80 1.46
N ARG A 223 13.20 15.20 2.41
CA ARG A 223 14.46 14.50 2.10
C ARG A 223 14.25 13.29 1.18
N LEU A 224 13.24 12.47 1.46
CA LEU A 224 12.91 11.31 0.61
C LEU A 224 12.46 11.78 -0.77
N PHE A 225 11.63 12.83 -0.84
CA PHE A 225 11.15 13.40 -2.09
C PHE A 225 12.26 13.98 -2.96
N ARG A 226 13.18 14.75 -2.36
CA ARG A 226 14.36 15.26 -3.06
C ARG A 226 15.27 14.14 -3.56
N ARG A 227 15.52 13.11 -2.74
CA ARG A 227 16.34 11.95 -3.14
C ARG A 227 15.75 11.25 -4.36
N TRP A 228 14.46 10.96 -4.35
CA TRP A 228 13.77 10.34 -5.48
C TRP A 228 13.78 11.22 -6.73
N ARG A 229 13.49 12.53 -6.59
CA ARG A 229 13.49 13.46 -7.73
C ARG A 229 14.87 13.56 -8.38
N ASN A 230 15.92 13.62 -7.56
CA ASN A 230 17.29 13.67 -8.06
C ASN A 230 17.65 12.37 -8.78
N LYS A 231 17.30 11.20 -8.23
CA LYS A 231 17.53 9.90 -8.88
C LYS A 231 16.87 9.81 -10.27
N ARG A 232 15.65 10.36 -10.43
CA ARG A 232 14.99 10.44 -11.75
C ARG A 232 15.73 11.35 -12.72
N ARG A 233 16.15 12.55 -12.27
CA ARG A 233 16.93 13.46 -13.13
C ARG A 233 18.25 12.86 -13.57
N THR A 234 18.95 12.14 -12.70
CA THR A 234 20.20 11.46 -13.07
C THR A 234 19.94 10.34 -14.08
N ASN A 235 18.92 9.50 -13.88
CA ASN A 235 18.57 8.44 -14.85
C ASN A 235 18.12 9.03 -16.20
N SER A 236 17.29 10.08 -16.21
CA SER A 236 16.88 10.75 -17.45
C SER A 236 18.06 11.44 -18.16
N ALA A 237 19.02 11.99 -17.42
CA ALA A 237 20.23 12.58 -17.98
C ALA A 237 21.17 11.51 -18.57
N ILE A 238 21.29 10.34 -17.93
CA ILE A 238 22.06 9.19 -18.44
C ILE A 238 21.43 8.65 -19.72
N THR A 239 20.10 8.51 -19.77
CA THR A 239 19.38 8.11 -21.00
C THR A 239 19.43 9.18 -22.10
N ALA A 240 19.50 10.47 -21.74
CA ALA A 240 19.65 11.55 -22.71
C ALA A 240 21.10 11.73 -23.22
N SER A 241 22.11 11.37 -22.42
CA SER A 241 23.52 11.35 -22.83
C SER A 241 23.92 10.05 -23.54
N GLY A 242 23.16 8.97 -23.33
CA GLY A 242 23.26 7.73 -24.08
C GLY A 242 22.52 7.88 -25.40
N GLY A 243 23.19 8.50 -26.38
CA GLY A 243 22.68 8.61 -27.74
C GLY A 243 22.17 7.26 -28.26
N PHE A 244 20.99 7.31 -28.89
CA PHE A 244 20.46 6.24 -29.70
C PHE A 244 21.43 5.97 -30.86
N GLU A 245 22.23 4.91 -30.75
CA GLU A 245 22.91 4.25 -31.87
C GLU A 245 21.93 3.21 -32.45
N PRO A 246 21.29 3.46 -33.61
CA PRO A 246 20.50 2.44 -34.29
C PRO A 246 21.47 1.41 -34.91
N GLY A 247 21.93 0.45 -34.12
CA GLY A 247 22.84 -0.57 -34.65
C GLY A 247 23.26 -1.68 -33.68
N ALA A 248 23.23 -1.46 -32.36
CA ALA A 248 23.61 -2.50 -31.40
C ALA A 248 22.37 -3.20 -30.88
N SER A 249 21.85 -4.15 -31.66
CA SER A 249 20.99 -5.21 -31.13
C SER A 249 21.68 -5.81 -29.91
N ALA A 250 21.00 -5.78 -28.76
CA ALA A 250 21.39 -6.54 -27.60
C ALA A 250 21.45 -8.02 -28.02
N VAL A 251 22.65 -8.49 -28.33
CA VAL A 251 22.93 -9.90 -28.54
C VAL A 251 22.59 -10.58 -27.22
N VAL A 252 21.41 -11.19 -27.18
CA VAL A 252 21.10 -12.26 -26.23
C VAL A 252 22.17 -13.31 -26.48
N THR A 253 23.24 -13.32 -25.68
CA THR A 253 24.18 -14.44 -25.69
C THR A 253 23.38 -15.67 -25.32
N PRO A 254 23.27 -16.69 -26.19
CA PRO A 254 22.62 -17.94 -25.83
C PRO A 254 23.34 -18.50 -24.60
N TRP A 255 22.58 -19.05 -23.67
CA TRP A 255 23.12 -19.81 -22.55
C TRP A 255 24.21 -20.76 -23.06
N ARG A 256 25.44 -20.66 -22.53
CA ARG A 256 26.52 -21.59 -22.86
C ARG A 256 26.05 -23.00 -22.54
N ASP A 257 25.98 -23.82 -23.57
CA ASP A 257 25.67 -25.25 -23.48
C ASP A 257 26.55 -25.89 -22.39
N ARG A 258 25.90 -26.58 -21.45
CA ARG A 258 26.58 -27.58 -20.61
C ARG A 258 27.21 -28.59 -21.57
N PRO A 259 28.48 -28.99 -21.39
CA PRO A 259 29.06 -30.04 -22.20
C PRO A 259 28.22 -31.31 -22.02
N ALA A 260 27.67 -31.82 -23.13
CA ALA A 260 26.94 -33.06 -23.18
C ALA A 260 27.81 -34.18 -22.58
N SER A 261 27.25 -34.95 -21.64
CA SER A 261 27.91 -36.13 -21.11
C SER A 261 28.05 -37.16 -22.23
N ASN A 262 29.28 -37.41 -22.69
CA ASN A 262 29.62 -38.41 -23.69
C ASN A 262 29.21 -39.83 -23.23
N PHE A 263 27.97 -40.20 -23.53
CA PHE A 263 27.50 -41.59 -23.55
C PHE A 263 27.84 -42.18 -24.92
N ASN A 264 29.11 -42.51 -25.15
CA ASN A 264 29.52 -43.53 -26.12
C ASN A 264 30.98 -43.90 -25.85
N ARG A 265 31.17 -44.91 -25.01
CA ARG A 265 32.37 -45.74 -25.05
C ARG A 265 32.00 -47.00 -25.82
N GLU A 266 32.42 -47.07 -27.08
CA GLU A 266 32.56 -48.34 -27.77
C GLU A 266 33.70 -49.14 -27.10
N PRO A 267 33.52 -50.43 -26.79
CA PRO A 267 34.63 -51.30 -26.45
C PRO A 267 35.26 -51.85 -27.74
N THR A 268 36.55 -51.57 -27.89
CA THR A 268 37.45 -52.13 -28.89
C THR A 268 37.54 -53.66 -28.79
N GLY A 269 37.13 -54.33 -29.88
CA GLY A 269 37.78 -55.48 -30.54
C GLY A 269 38.11 -56.76 -29.75
N ALA A 270 37.51 -57.88 -30.17
CA ALA A 270 38.18 -59.19 -30.24
C ALA A 270 37.39 -60.19 -31.13
N SER A 271 38.07 -60.67 -32.18
CA SER A 271 38.04 -62.03 -32.76
C SER A 271 36.71 -62.79 -33.01
N GLY A 272 36.57 -63.33 -34.24
CA GLY A 272 35.91 -64.63 -34.41
C GLY A 272 35.04 -64.78 -35.66
N THR A 273 35.65 -65.25 -36.74
CA THR A 273 35.14 -66.23 -37.72
C THR A 273 33.75 -66.86 -37.48
N GLU A 274 32.88 -66.81 -38.49
CA GLU A 274 32.15 -67.92 -39.17
C GLU A 274 30.85 -67.40 -39.82
N ARG A 275 30.80 -67.27 -41.14
CA ARG A 275 30.16 -68.25 -42.05
C ARG A 275 28.83 -68.83 -41.56
N SER A 276 27.80 -68.48 -42.33
CA SER A 276 26.82 -69.40 -42.95
C SER A 276 25.34 -69.25 -42.54
N ARG A 277 24.53 -69.10 -43.60
CA ARG A 277 23.31 -69.86 -43.93
C ARG A 277 22.01 -69.58 -43.16
N LEU A 278 20.97 -69.39 -44.01
CA LEU A 278 19.61 -69.95 -43.91
C LEU A 278 18.72 -69.31 -42.83
N ILE A 279 17.40 -69.10 -42.95
CA ILE A 279 16.32 -69.47 -43.87
C ILE A 279 15.13 -68.54 -43.51
N ARG A 280 14.33 -68.19 -44.53
CA ARG A 280 12.94 -67.68 -44.52
C ARG A 280 12.60 -66.38 -43.80
#